data_AF-A0A3E2H250-F1
#
_entry.id   AF-A0A3E2H250-F1
#
_cell.length_a   1.000
_cell.length_b   1.000
_cell.length_c   1.000
_cell.angle_alpha   90.00
_cell.angle_beta   90.00
_cell.angle_gamma   90.00
#
_symmetry.space_group_name_H-M   'P 1'
#
loop_
_entity.id
_entity.type
_entity.pdbx_description
1 polymer ?
#
loop_
_entity_poly.entity_id
_entity_poly.type
_entity_poly.pdbx_seq_one_letter_code
_entity_poly.pdbx_strand_id
1 'polypeptide(L)'
;MTYGSRDWQKWVLEEEEALPLLKHAYDVGINTLDIADLYSNGCSEEIIGKALQNYDIPHENVIILTKCQYGISRFGELQLSVFAITVNDGQMMPAWKFQLLQNLAKKNEWHKFIRMQNYYNLLYREEKLQEGKTNKAIITAVEEVAKARGVSMAVVAIA
;
A
#
# COMPACT_ATOMS: atom_id res chain seq x y z
N MET A 1 2.03 8.90 3.60
CA MET A 1 1.34 9.92 4.42
C MET A 1 2.34 11.03 4.77
N THR A 2 2.53 11.99 3.88
CA THR A 2 3.57 13.01 4.07
C THR A 2 3.04 14.44 3.95
N TYR A 3 2.00 14.65 3.14
CA TYR A 3 1.49 15.99 2.81
C TYR A 3 0.01 16.10 3.14
N GLY A 4 -0.42 17.25 3.67
CA GLY A 4 -1.81 17.53 4.00
C GLY A 4 -1.95 18.62 5.06
N SER A 5 -3.09 18.64 5.77
CA SER A 5 -3.35 19.60 6.85
C SER A 5 -2.92 19.05 8.21
N ARG A 6 -2.26 19.89 9.02
CA ARG A 6 -1.89 19.57 10.40
C ARG A 6 -3.09 19.40 11.34
N ASP A 7 -4.26 19.88 10.93
CA ASP A 7 -5.52 19.64 11.65
C ASP A 7 -5.88 18.16 11.68
N TRP A 8 -5.49 17.40 10.65
CA TRP A 8 -5.66 15.95 10.63
C TRP A 8 -4.58 15.24 11.46
N GLN A 9 -3.31 15.61 11.22
CA GLN A 9 -2.15 14.94 11.79
C GLN A 9 -1.00 15.94 11.93
N LYS A 10 -0.54 16.22 13.16
CA LYS A 10 0.47 17.28 13.43
C LYS A 10 1.81 17.15 12.68
N TRP A 11 2.13 15.95 12.21
CA TRP A 11 3.41 15.59 11.59
C TRP A 11 3.41 15.70 10.06
N VAL A 12 2.26 15.96 9.43
CA VAL A 12 2.21 16.16 7.98
C VAL A 12 2.73 17.55 7.62
N LEU A 13 3.21 17.68 6.38
CA LEU A 13 3.66 18.93 5.81
C LEU A 13 2.51 19.63 5.08
N GLU A 14 2.33 20.91 5.36
CA GLU A 14 1.35 21.74 4.65
C GLU A 14 1.89 22.18 3.28
N GLU A 15 1.02 22.76 2.46
CA GLU A 15 1.31 23.06 1.06
C GLU A 15 2.63 23.81 0.84
N GLU A 16 2.86 24.90 1.57
CA GLU A 16 4.07 25.72 1.43
C GLU A 16 5.37 24.94 1.69
N GLU A 17 5.33 23.94 2.56
CA GLU A 17 6.47 23.08 2.89
C GLU A 17 6.56 21.85 1.96
N ALA A 18 5.41 21.33 1.54
CA ALA A 18 5.31 20.17 0.67
C ALA A 18 5.78 20.47 -0.76
N LEU A 19 5.40 21.63 -1.31
CA LEU A 19 5.73 22.02 -2.68
C LEU A 19 7.24 21.99 -2.98
N PRO A 20 8.13 22.68 -2.22
CA PRO A 20 9.57 22.64 -2.52
C PRO A 20 10.18 21.24 -2.33
N LEU A 21 9.66 20.44 -1.40
CA LEU A 21 10.11 19.06 -1.20
C LEU A 21 9.73 18.17 -2.40
N LEU A 22 8.51 18.30 -2.91
CA LEU A 22 8.03 17.59 -4.10
C LEU A 22 8.85 17.98 -5.32
N LYS A 23 9.16 19.27 -5.49
CA LYS A 23 10.03 19.74 -6.57
C LYS A 23 11.42 19.13 -6.48
N HIS A 24 12.03 19.20 -5.30
CA HIS A 24 13.36 18.60 -5.10
C HIS A 24 13.37 17.10 -5.40
N ALA A 25 12.37 16.35 -4.91
CA ALA A 25 12.23 14.92 -5.17
C ALA A 25 12.16 14.64 -6.68
N TYR A 26 11.36 15.40 -7.42
CA TYR A 26 11.26 15.28 -8.87
C TYR A 26 12.58 15.59 -9.57
N ASP A 27 13.25 16.69 -9.19
CA ASP A 27 14.51 17.13 -9.80
C ASP A 27 15.65 16.12 -9.61
N VAL A 28 15.64 15.34 -8.52
CA VAL A 28 16.59 14.23 -8.30
C VAL A 28 16.12 12.89 -8.90
N GLY A 29 15.03 12.90 -9.66
CA GLY A 29 14.54 11.74 -10.42
C GLY A 29 13.51 10.86 -9.69
N ILE A 30 12.99 11.27 -8.54
CA ILE A 30 11.89 10.57 -7.85
C ILE A 30 10.57 10.99 -8.48
N ASN A 31 9.91 10.06 -9.18
CA ASN A 31 8.68 10.33 -9.92
C ASN A 31 7.51 9.39 -9.60
N THR A 32 7.68 8.48 -8.63
CA THR A 32 6.59 7.60 -8.16
C THR A 32 6.04 8.16 -6.85
N LEU A 33 4.75 8.50 -6.84
CA LEU A 33 4.06 9.15 -5.73
C LEU A 33 3.01 8.19 -5.16
N ASP A 34 3.10 7.90 -3.87
CA ASP A 34 2.15 7.05 -3.15
C ASP A 34 1.26 7.89 -2.22
N ILE A 35 -0.03 7.92 -2.52
CA ILE A 35 -1.06 8.73 -1.85
C ILE A 35 -2.30 7.88 -1.54
N ALA A 36 -3.36 8.49 -1.00
CA ALA A 36 -4.65 7.87 -0.77
C ALA A 36 -5.72 8.96 -0.60
N ASP A 37 -6.96 8.63 -0.95
CA ASP A 37 -8.16 9.43 -0.67
C ASP A 37 -8.23 9.88 0.80
N LEU A 38 -7.89 8.97 1.71
CA LEU A 38 -7.93 9.19 3.14
C LEU A 38 -6.89 10.22 3.61
N TYR A 39 -5.78 10.43 2.88
CA TYR A 39 -4.69 11.25 3.40
C TYR A 39 -5.10 12.73 3.46
N SER A 40 -5.32 13.22 4.69
CA SER A 40 -5.91 14.53 4.98
C SER A 40 -7.20 14.79 4.19
N ASN A 41 -8.08 13.78 4.11
CA ASN A 41 -9.40 13.90 3.48
C ASN A 41 -9.34 14.43 2.03
N GLY A 42 -8.41 13.91 1.22
CA GLY A 42 -8.15 14.33 -0.16
C GLY A 42 -7.16 15.48 -0.32
N CYS A 43 -6.87 16.25 0.74
CA CYS A 43 -5.92 17.37 0.67
C CYS A 43 -4.53 16.95 0.19
N SER A 44 -4.08 15.74 0.50
CA SER A 44 -2.79 15.23 0.00
C SER A 44 -2.76 15.17 -1.52
N GLU A 45 -3.85 14.72 -2.16
CA GLU A 45 -3.94 14.60 -3.63
C GLU A 45 -4.03 15.99 -4.29
N GLU A 46 -4.71 16.96 -3.65
CA GLU A 46 -4.77 18.35 -4.09
C GLU A 46 -3.38 19.02 -4.11
N ILE A 47 -2.59 18.83 -3.04
CA ILE A 47 -1.22 19.36 -2.96
C ILE A 47 -0.35 18.77 -4.08
N ILE A 48 -0.46 17.47 -4.38
CA ILE A 48 0.25 16.87 -5.52
C ILE A 48 -0.19 17.52 -6.83
N GLY A 49 -1.50 17.69 -7.05
CA GLY A 49 -2.02 18.35 -8.25
C GLY A 49 -1.46 19.75 -8.46
N LYS A 50 -1.41 20.55 -7.38
CA LYS A 50 -0.79 21.88 -7.39
C LYS A 50 0.71 21.83 -7.66
N ALA A 51 1.44 20.86 -7.11
CA ALA A 51 2.86 20.70 -7.37
C ALA A 51 3.14 20.43 -8.86
N LEU A 52 2.34 19.56 -9.49
CA LEU A 52 2.49 19.27 -10.91
C LEU A 52 2.25 20.52 -11.77
N GLN A 53 1.24 21.32 -11.44
CA GLN A 53 0.92 22.56 -12.14
C GLN A 53 1.95 23.65 -11.90
N ASN A 54 2.32 23.93 -10.65
CA ASN A 54 3.21 25.04 -10.29
C ASN A 54 4.64 24.89 -10.82
N TYR A 55 5.07 23.65 -11.06
CA TYR A 55 6.42 23.34 -11.54
C TYR A 55 6.47 22.80 -12.96
N ASP A 56 5.36 22.91 -13.70
CA ASP A 56 5.23 22.44 -15.09
C ASP A 56 5.70 20.98 -15.27
N ILE A 57 5.39 20.11 -14.31
CA ILE A 57 5.77 18.70 -14.34
C ILE A 57 4.77 17.95 -15.24
N PRO A 58 5.22 17.36 -16.37
CA PRO A 58 4.32 16.62 -17.25
C PRO A 58 3.75 15.38 -16.55
N HIS A 59 2.44 15.15 -16.69
CA HIS A 59 1.77 14.03 -16.03
C HIS A 59 2.32 12.67 -16.50
N GLU A 60 2.75 12.56 -17.75
CA GLU A 60 3.40 11.37 -18.31
C GLU A 60 4.76 11.05 -17.66
N ASN A 61 5.38 12.02 -16.98
CA ASN A 61 6.66 11.83 -16.31
C ASN A 61 6.52 11.33 -14.87
N VAL A 62 5.30 11.17 -14.36
CA VAL A 62 5.03 10.72 -12.98
C VAL A 62 4.15 9.47 -12.95
N ILE A 63 4.34 8.65 -11.92
CA ILE A 63 3.51 7.48 -11.61
C ILE A 63 2.77 7.78 -10.31
N ILE A 64 1.45 7.90 -10.39
CA ILE A 64 0.60 8.16 -9.23
C ILE A 64 -0.05 6.86 -8.78
N LEU A 65 0.18 6.49 -7.52
CA LEU A 65 -0.43 5.34 -6.86
C LEU A 65 -1.36 5.88 -5.76
N THR A 66 -2.67 5.78 -5.98
CA THR A 66 -3.68 6.12 -4.96
C THR A 66 -4.37 4.86 -4.43
N LYS A 67 -5.11 5.01 -3.33
CA LYS A 67 -5.81 3.95 -2.62
C LYS A 67 -7.24 4.41 -2.39
N CYS A 68 -8.17 3.45 -2.37
CA CYS A 68 -9.57 3.66 -2.00
C CYS A 68 -9.98 2.48 -1.12
N GLN A 69 -10.21 2.76 0.17
CA GLN A 69 -10.54 1.72 1.14
C GLN A 69 -11.40 2.23 2.30
N TYR A 70 -11.11 3.44 2.79
CA TYR A 70 -11.69 3.94 4.03
C TYR A 70 -12.68 5.08 3.76
N GLY A 71 -13.64 5.27 4.66
CA GLY A 71 -14.57 6.40 4.57
C GLY A 71 -13.86 7.73 4.79
N ILE A 72 -14.12 8.70 3.91
CA ILE A 72 -13.74 10.10 4.06
C ILE A 72 -14.90 10.92 4.64
N SER A 73 -14.59 11.99 5.37
CA SER A 73 -15.59 12.93 5.89
C SER A 73 -16.14 13.78 4.75
N ARG A 74 -17.35 14.32 4.92
CA ARG A 74 -17.90 15.29 3.97
C ARG A 74 -17.01 16.53 3.94
N PHE A 75 -16.99 17.21 2.78
CA PHE A 75 -16.22 18.44 2.61
C PHE A 75 -16.61 19.48 3.68
N GLY A 76 -15.60 20.00 4.37
CA GLY A 76 -15.77 20.98 5.45
C GLY A 76 -16.02 20.37 6.84
N GLU A 77 -16.17 19.05 6.95
CA GLU A 77 -16.24 18.36 8.24
C GLU A 77 -14.84 17.87 8.67
N LEU A 78 -14.61 17.81 9.99
CA LEU A 78 -13.37 17.28 10.52
C LEU A 78 -13.25 15.79 10.16
N GLN A 79 -12.11 15.39 9.61
CA GLN A 79 -11.83 13.99 9.34
C GLN A 79 -11.65 13.22 10.65
N LEU A 80 -12.33 12.07 10.78
CA LEU A 80 -12.07 11.16 11.88
C LEU A 80 -10.61 10.70 11.85
N SER A 81 -10.02 10.47 13.03
CA SER A 81 -8.64 9.98 13.09
C SER A 81 -8.54 8.61 12.42
N VAL A 82 -7.40 8.32 11.79
CA VAL A 82 -7.13 7.00 11.18
C VAL A 82 -7.41 5.90 12.20
N PHE A 83 -6.98 6.06 13.45
CA PHE A 83 -7.21 5.10 14.53
C PHE A 83 -8.68 4.89 14.90
N ALA A 84 -9.56 5.85 14.63
CA ALA A 84 -11.00 5.72 14.88
C ALA A 84 -11.74 4.97 13.76
N ILE A 85 -11.22 5.01 12.52
CA ILE A 85 -11.85 4.41 11.34
C ILE A 85 -11.15 3.14 10.86
N THR A 86 -9.93 2.89 11.33
CA THR A 86 -9.19 1.65 11.04
C THR A 86 -9.19 0.76 12.26
N VAL A 87 -9.74 -0.44 12.11
CA VAL A 87 -9.40 -1.56 12.99
C VAL A 87 -8.33 -2.35 12.25
N ASN A 88 -7.08 -2.29 12.72
CA ASN A 88 -6.01 -3.13 12.16
C ASN A 88 -5.95 -4.45 12.93
N ASP A 89 -7.08 -5.17 12.96
CA ASP A 89 -7.20 -6.51 13.53
C ASP A 89 -6.96 -7.62 12.49
N GLY A 90 -6.78 -7.23 11.22
CA GLY A 90 -6.40 -8.12 10.14
C GLY A 90 -4.92 -8.49 10.18
N GLN A 91 -4.60 -9.77 9.98
CA GLN A 91 -3.23 -10.17 9.66
C GLN A 91 -2.80 -9.49 8.35
N MET A 92 -1.55 -9.01 8.29
CA MET A 92 -0.90 -8.60 7.04
C MET A 92 -1.19 -9.63 5.96
N MET A 93 -1.47 -9.20 4.73
CA MET A 93 -1.80 -10.12 3.66
C MET A 93 -0.61 -11.05 3.42
N PRO A 94 -0.72 -12.36 3.76
CA PRO A 94 0.38 -13.28 3.54
C PRO A 94 0.53 -13.53 2.03
N ALA A 95 1.74 -13.89 1.61
CA ALA A 95 2.07 -14.12 0.19
C ALA A 95 1.09 -15.07 -0.52
N TRP A 96 0.57 -16.10 0.17
CA TRP A 96 -0.39 -17.04 -0.42
C TRP A 96 -1.75 -16.40 -0.74
N LYS A 97 -2.21 -15.41 0.06
CA LYS A 97 -3.45 -14.68 -0.27
C LYS A 97 -3.27 -13.84 -1.52
N PHE A 98 -2.11 -13.20 -1.68
CA PHE A 98 -1.79 -12.47 -2.90
C PHE A 98 -1.75 -13.42 -4.11
N GLN A 99 -1.12 -14.60 -3.99
CA GLN A 99 -1.12 -15.60 -5.06
C GLN A 99 -2.53 -16.10 -5.39
N LEU A 100 -3.38 -16.32 -4.38
CA LEU A 100 -4.78 -16.68 -4.59
C LEU A 100 -5.51 -15.60 -5.40
N LEU A 101 -5.31 -14.32 -5.06
CA LEU A 101 -5.89 -13.19 -5.82
C LEU A 101 -5.36 -13.16 -7.26
N GLN A 102 -4.08 -13.44 -7.49
CA GLN A 102 -3.51 -13.54 -8.84
C GLN A 102 -4.13 -14.68 -9.65
N ASN A 103 -4.36 -15.85 -9.02
CA ASN A 103 -5.00 -17.00 -9.64
C ASN A 103 -6.48 -16.72 -9.97
N LEU A 104 -7.20 -16.05 -9.07
CA LEU A 104 -8.57 -15.61 -9.30
C LEU A 104 -8.65 -14.60 -10.45
N ALA A 105 -7.75 -13.61 -10.49
CA ALA A 105 -7.70 -12.64 -11.59
C ALA A 105 -7.46 -13.35 -12.92
N LYS A 106 -6.50 -14.29 -12.98
CA LYS A 106 -6.24 -15.08 -14.20
C LYS A 106 -7.45 -15.92 -14.62
N LYS A 107 -8.10 -16.61 -13.68
CA LYS A 107 -9.26 -17.48 -13.96
C LYS A 107 -10.45 -16.71 -14.52
N ASN A 108 -10.65 -15.47 -14.06
CA ASN A 108 -11.75 -14.60 -14.49
C ASN A 108 -11.35 -13.61 -15.60
N GLU A 109 -10.16 -13.75 -16.18
CA GLU A 109 -9.63 -12.85 -17.21
C GLU A 109 -9.58 -11.37 -16.76
N TRP A 110 -9.42 -11.14 -15.45
CA TRP A 110 -9.23 -9.80 -14.90
C TRP A 110 -7.78 -9.36 -15.00
N HIS A 111 -7.58 -8.04 -14.91
CA HIS A 111 -6.23 -7.50 -14.77
C HIS A 111 -5.58 -8.04 -13.49
N LYS A 112 -4.34 -8.52 -13.60
CA LYS A 112 -3.57 -9.03 -12.46
C LYS A 112 -3.03 -7.87 -11.63
N PHE A 113 -2.85 -8.10 -10.34
CA PHE A 113 -2.14 -7.17 -9.48
C PHE A 113 -0.66 -7.13 -9.90
N ILE A 114 -0.13 -5.91 -10.04
CA ILE A 114 1.25 -5.66 -10.49
C ILE A 114 2.17 -5.20 -9.35
N ARG A 115 1.61 -4.77 -8.21
CA ARG A 115 2.34 -4.23 -7.06
C ARG A 115 1.60 -4.57 -5.76
N MET A 116 2.35 -4.66 -4.67
CA MET A 116 1.85 -4.81 -3.30
C MET A 116 2.66 -3.88 -2.39
N GLN A 117 1.97 -3.07 -1.58
CA GLN A 117 2.61 -2.21 -0.58
C GLN A 117 2.68 -2.95 0.76
N ASN A 118 3.87 -3.05 1.35
CA ASN A 118 4.12 -3.78 2.59
C ASN A 118 4.81 -2.89 3.63
N TYR A 119 4.64 -3.22 4.91
CA TYR A 119 5.51 -2.71 5.96
C TYR A 119 6.84 -3.47 5.91
N TYR A 120 7.93 -2.76 5.61
CA TYR A 120 9.26 -3.35 5.58
C TYR A 120 10.27 -2.36 6.15
N ASN A 121 10.99 -2.76 7.20
CA ASN A 121 12.07 -1.97 7.77
C ASN A 121 13.11 -2.88 8.46
N LEU A 122 14.18 -2.30 9.00
CA LEU A 122 15.26 -3.08 9.62
C LEU A 122 14.78 -3.94 10.80
N LEU A 123 13.80 -3.45 11.56
CA LEU A 123 13.22 -4.13 12.73
C LEU A 123 12.07 -5.07 12.35
N TYR A 124 11.41 -4.81 11.22
CA TYR A 124 10.27 -5.55 10.72
C TYR A 124 10.65 -6.26 9.41
N ARG A 125 11.20 -7.48 9.57
CA ARG A 125 11.45 -8.42 8.47
C ARG A 125 10.55 -9.64 8.67
N GLU A 126 9.83 -10.04 7.63
CA GLU A 126 8.83 -11.12 7.67
C GLU A 126 9.37 -12.43 8.28
N GLU A 127 10.66 -12.71 8.10
CA GLU A 127 11.37 -13.88 8.63
C GLU A 127 11.33 -13.97 10.17
N LYS A 128 11.14 -12.84 10.87
CA LYS A 128 11.12 -12.80 12.35
C LYS A 128 9.73 -12.84 12.97
N LEU A 129 8.66 -12.85 12.17
CA LEU A 129 7.27 -12.83 12.67
C LEU A 129 6.62 -14.22 12.70
N GLN A 130 7.29 -15.26 12.19
CA GLN A 130 6.73 -16.60 12.06
C GLN A 130 7.02 -17.55 13.23
N GLU A 131 6.83 -17.10 14.47
CA GLU A 131 6.64 -18.01 15.61
C GLU A 131 5.16 -18.08 16.05
N GLY A 132 4.25 -18.10 15.06
CA GLY A 132 2.83 -18.38 15.27
C GLY A 132 2.50 -19.85 14.97
N LYS A 133 1.88 -20.55 15.94
CA LYS A 133 1.48 -21.98 15.87
C LYS A 133 0.66 -22.37 14.62
N THR A 134 -0.03 -21.41 13.99
CA THR A 134 -0.92 -21.62 12.85
C THR A 134 -0.20 -21.81 11.52
N ASN A 135 0.97 -21.18 11.32
CA ASN A 135 1.72 -21.31 10.07
C ASN A 135 2.38 -22.69 9.93
N LYS A 136 2.80 -23.29 11.06
CA LYS A 136 3.44 -24.61 11.05
C LYS A 136 2.51 -25.70 10.50
N ALA A 137 1.23 -25.70 10.90
CA ALA A 137 0.26 -26.68 10.42
C ALA A 137 -0.01 -26.55 8.91
N ILE A 138 -0.05 -25.32 8.39
CA ILE A 138 -0.24 -25.06 6.95
C ILE A 138 0.99 -25.50 6.16
N ILE A 139 2.19 -25.13 6.63
CA ILE A 139 3.45 -25.56 6.01
C ILE A 139 3.54 -27.08 5.98
N THR A 140 3.26 -27.76 7.10
CA THR A 140 3.24 -29.23 7.18
C THR A 140 2.24 -29.84 6.20
N ALA A 141 1.03 -29.30 6.08
CA ALA A 141 0.04 -29.80 5.12
C ALA A 141 0.49 -29.61 3.65
N VAL A 142 1.11 -28.47 3.32
CA VAL A 142 1.65 -28.22 1.97
C VAL A 142 2.84 -29.14 1.66
N GLU A 143 3.69 -29.40 2.65
CA GLU A 143 4.79 -30.37 2.56
C GLU A 143 4.28 -31.79 2.28
N GLU A 144 3.24 -32.23 2.99
CA GLU A 144 2.63 -33.55 2.79
C GLU A 144 2.07 -33.70 1.38
N VAL A 145 1.35 -32.70 0.88
CA VAL A 145 0.79 -32.69 -0.48
C VAL A 145 1.91 -32.67 -1.54
N ALA A 146 2.97 -31.89 -1.31
CA ALA A 146 4.12 -31.81 -2.21
C ALA A 146 4.83 -33.17 -2.31
N LYS A 147 5.06 -33.81 -1.17
CA LYS A 147 5.65 -35.14 -1.09
C LYS A 147 4.79 -36.21 -1.77
N ALA A 148 3.48 -36.20 -1.54
CA ALA A 148 2.55 -37.15 -2.16
C ALA A 148 2.48 -36.99 -3.69
N ARG A 149 2.66 -35.76 -4.20
CA ARG A 149 2.63 -35.45 -5.63
C ARG A 149 3.99 -35.52 -6.32
N GLY A 150 5.08 -35.73 -5.58
CA GLY A 150 6.45 -35.74 -6.12
C GLY A 150 6.87 -34.39 -6.71
N VAL A 151 6.29 -33.29 -6.24
CA VAL A 151 6.58 -31.93 -6.73
C VAL A 151 7.10 -31.06 -5.58
N SER A 152 7.68 -29.90 -5.90
CA SER A 152 8.12 -28.98 -4.86
C SER A 152 6.94 -28.30 -4.16
N MET A 153 7.14 -27.83 -2.93
CA MET A 153 6.16 -27.01 -2.23
C MET A 153 5.74 -25.77 -3.05
N ALA A 154 6.67 -25.20 -3.82
CA ALA A 154 6.36 -24.07 -4.70
C ALA A 154 5.32 -24.46 -5.76
N VAL A 155 5.42 -25.67 -6.33
CA VAL A 155 4.43 -26.16 -7.31
C VAL A 155 3.06 -26.37 -6.65
N VAL A 156 3.01 -26.85 -5.41
CA VAL A 156 1.74 -26.99 -4.67
C VAL A 156 1.15 -25.64 -4.30
N ALA A 157 1.97 -24.65 -3.93
CA ALA A 157 1.53 -23.31 -3.56
C ALA A 157 1.05 -22.48 -4.77
N ILE A 158 1.43 -22.87 -5.99
CA ILE A 158 1.05 -22.20 -7.25
C ILE A 158 -0.22 -22.83 -7.86
N ALA A 159 -0.49 -24.11 -7.58
CA ALA A 159 -1.65 -24.87 -8.08
C ALA A 159 -2.96 -24.48 -7.38
#